data_AF-A0A6G3MN77-F1
#
_entry.id   AF-A0A6G3MN77-F1
#
_cell.length_a   1.000
_cell.length_b   1.000
_cell.length_c   1.000
_cell.angle_alpha   90.00
_cell.angle_beta   90.00
_cell.angle_gamma   90.00
#
_symmetry.space_group_name_H-M   'P 1'
#
loop_
_entity.id
_entity.type
_entity.pdbx_description
1 polymer ?
#
loop_
_entity_poly.entity_id
_entity_poly.type
_entity_poly.pdbx_seq_one_letter_code
_entity_poly.pdbx_strand_id
1 'polypeptide(L)'
;PKIRKLLDEYLTEFPPIIKHQWNKSAIEFPAFVKDSYYDFVKENEYVDPIDWAQPGYAQGLVCLEDFIIHRLPEFAFFRNNAASEGTSNLSPWLHFGHLSAQRAILRVMDFIDEYKKHVDVFV
;
A
#
# COMPACT_ATOMS: atom_id res chain seq x y z
N PRO A 1 -8.85 -9.97 -20.15
CA PRO A 1 -9.01 -10.95 -19.04
C PRO A 1 -9.09 -10.21 -17.69
N LYS A 2 -10.00 -10.57 -16.78
CA LYS A 2 -10.02 -9.98 -15.44
C LYS A 2 -8.81 -10.49 -14.66
N ILE A 3 -7.97 -9.58 -14.15
CA ILE A 3 -6.71 -9.88 -13.44
C ILE A 3 -6.89 -10.93 -12.33
N ARG A 4 -8.05 -10.92 -11.64
CA ARG A 4 -8.41 -11.88 -10.59
C ARG A 4 -8.32 -13.35 -11.01
N LYS A 5 -8.63 -13.68 -12.27
CA LYS A 5 -8.56 -15.08 -12.76
C LYS A 5 -7.14 -15.57 -12.98
N LEU A 6 -6.17 -14.65 -13.00
CA LEU A 6 -4.77 -14.94 -13.28
C LEU A 6 -3.89 -14.69 -12.04
N LEU A 7 -4.48 -14.47 -10.86
CA LEU A 7 -3.71 -14.19 -9.65
C LEU A 7 -2.74 -15.32 -9.33
N ASP A 8 -3.15 -16.58 -9.47
CA ASP A 8 -2.27 -17.72 -9.22
C ASP A 8 -1.01 -17.74 -10.11
N GLU A 9 -1.07 -17.09 -11.28
CA GLU A 9 0.05 -16.97 -12.22
C GLU A 9 0.92 -15.73 -11.95
N TYR A 10 0.31 -14.59 -11.59
CA TYR A 10 1.00 -13.29 -11.51
C TYR A 10 1.23 -12.77 -10.09
N LEU A 11 0.55 -13.30 -9.07
CA LEU A 11 0.75 -12.96 -7.66
C LEU A 11 1.95 -13.75 -7.10
N THR A 12 3.13 -13.46 -7.64
CA THR A 12 4.39 -14.05 -7.19
C THR A 12 5.14 -13.12 -6.26
N GLU A 13 6.14 -13.63 -5.55
CA GLU A 13 7.08 -12.78 -4.82
C GLU A 13 7.86 -11.84 -5.76
N PHE A 14 8.35 -10.74 -5.19
CA PHE A 14 9.19 -9.80 -5.93
C PHE A 14 10.56 -10.44 -6.22
N PRO A 15 11.09 -10.31 -7.44
CA PRO A 15 12.43 -10.78 -7.73
C PRO A 15 13.45 -10.02 -6.87
N PRO A 16 14.56 -10.66 -6.47
CA PRO A 16 15.61 -9.98 -5.73
C PRO A 16 16.20 -8.84 -6.57
N ILE A 17 16.54 -7.73 -5.92
CA ILE A 17 17.17 -6.60 -6.57
C ILE A 17 18.60 -7.00 -6.96
N ILE A 18 18.83 -7.15 -8.26
CA ILE A 18 20.15 -7.43 -8.83
C ILE A 18 20.74 -6.18 -9.47
N LYS A 19 22.05 -5.97 -9.27
CA LYS A 19 22.75 -4.89 -9.97
C LYS A 19 22.77 -5.22 -11.46
N HIS A 20 22.24 -4.30 -12.27
CA HIS A 20 22.22 -4.47 -13.72
C HIS A 20 23.64 -4.37 -14.30
N GLN A 21 23.97 -5.22 -15.29
CA GLN A 21 25.31 -5.30 -15.89
C GLN A 21 25.76 -4.00 -16.57
N TRP A 22 24.81 -3.18 -17.02
CA TRP A 22 25.08 -1.87 -17.61
C TRP A 22 24.77 -0.71 -16.66
N ASN A 23 24.86 -0.91 -15.34
CA ASN A 23 24.82 0.17 -14.37
C ASN A 23 26.12 1.00 -14.42
N LYS A 24 26.41 1.55 -15.60
CA LYS A 24 27.47 2.52 -15.83
C LYS A 24 26.94 3.85 -15.27
N SER A 25 27.42 4.21 -14.09
CA SER A 25 27.39 5.58 -13.57
C SER A 25 27.80 6.56 -14.69
N ALA A 26 27.20 7.72 -14.93
CA ALA A 26 26.41 8.57 -14.08
C ALA A 26 25.40 9.32 -14.96
N ILE A 27 24.11 9.03 -14.79
CA ILE A 27 23.11 10.05 -15.10
C ILE A 27 23.02 10.88 -13.84
N GLU A 28 23.54 12.10 -13.88
CA GLU A 28 23.27 13.07 -12.84
C GLU A 28 21.80 13.43 -12.91
N PHE A 29 21.04 13.02 -11.91
CA PHE A 29 19.69 13.52 -11.72
C PHE A 29 19.79 14.92 -11.13
N PRO A 30 18.97 15.87 -11.58
CA PRO A 30 18.89 17.17 -10.92
C PRO A 30 18.55 16.95 -9.44
N ALA A 31 19.22 17.69 -8.57
CA ALA A 31 18.91 17.68 -7.15
C ALA A 31 17.45 18.10 -6.96
N PHE A 32 16.75 17.43 -6.05
CA PHE A 32 15.41 17.84 -5.67
C PHE A 32 15.47 19.22 -4.98
N VAL A 33 14.91 20.25 -5.63
CA VAL A 33 14.85 21.61 -5.08
C VAL A 33 13.54 21.78 -4.33
N LYS A 34 13.58 21.50 -3.03
CA LYS A 34 12.42 21.50 -2.13
C LYS A 34 11.57 22.77 -2.27
N ASP A 35 12.17 23.95 -2.20
CA ASP A 35 11.43 25.21 -2.21
C ASP A 35 10.63 25.43 -3.51
N SER A 36 11.21 25.09 -4.67
CA SER A 36 10.52 25.18 -5.96
C SER A 36 9.29 24.27 -6.05
N TYR A 37 9.34 23.10 -5.40
CA TYR A 37 8.21 22.18 -5.33
C TYR A 37 7.11 22.73 -4.44
N TYR A 38 7.44 23.26 -3.26
CA TYR A 38 6.44 23.87 -2.38
C TYR A 38 5.84 25.14 -2.99
N ASP A 39 6.63 25.94 -3.70
CA ASP A 39 6.12 27.09 -4.45
C ASP A 39 5.14 26.69 -5.56
N PHE A 40 5.38 25.56 -6.24
CA PHE A 40 4.45 24.99 -7.22
C PHE A 40 3.18 24.42 -6.56
N VAL A 41 3.29 23.82 -5.38
CA VAL A 41 2.18 23.15 -4.67
C VAL A 41 1.35 24.11 -3.80
N LYS A 42 1.68 25.40 -3.74
CA LYS A 42 1.02 26.44 -2.91
C LYS A 42 -0.52 26.53 -3.01
N GLU A 43 -1.15 25.87 -3.99
CA GLU A 43 -2.60 25.77 -4.11
C GLU A 43 -3.23 24.72 -3.17
N ASN A 44 -3.16 24.94 -1.85
CA ASN A 44 -4.23 24.60 -0.87
C ASN A 44 -3.71 24.73 0.58
N GLU A 45 -3.74 25.94 1.14
CA GLU A 45 -3.46 26.17 2.56
C GLU A 45 -4.71 26.00 3.46
N TYR A 46 -5.85 25.56 2.91
CA TYR A 46 -7.13 25.51 3.62
C TYR A 46 -7.43 24.19 4.35
N VAL A 47 -6.52 23.22 4.30
CA VAL A 47 -6.74 21.88 4.89
C VAL A 47 -5.62 21.57 5.87
N ASP A 48 -5.99 21.30 7.12
CA ASP A 48 -5.04 20.88 8.13
C ASP A 48 -4.37 19.54 7.76
N PRO A 49 -3.09 19.35 8.10
CA PRO A 49 -2.43 18.07 7.92
C PRO A 49 -3.17 16.95 8.66
N ILE A 50 -3.31 15.80 8.02
CA ILE A 50 -3.80 14.59 8.68
C ILE A 50 -2.71 14.01 9.59
N ASP A 51 -3.07 13.60 10.80
CA ASP A 51 -2.15 13.09 11.82
C ASP A 51 -2.06 11.56 11.82
N TRP A 52 -3.18 10.88 11.52
CA TRP A 52 -3.28 9.42 11.60
C TRP A 52 -2.53 8.68 10.47
N ALA A 53 -2.36 9.29 9.28
CA ALA A 53 -1.76 8.64 8.12
C ALA A 53 -0.37 9.22 7.81
N GLN A 54 0.63 8.80 8.56
CA GLN A 54 2.02 9.21 8.32
C GLN A 54 2.54 8.61 7.00
N PRO A 55 3.18 9.40 6.11
CA PRO A 55 3.60 8.92 4.79
C PRO A 55 4.79 7.94 4.86
N GLY A 56 5.02 7.25 3.76
CA GLY A 56 6.18 6.37 3.57
C GLY A 56 5.90 4.88 3.72
N TYR A 57 6.79 4.06 3.14
CA TYR A 57 6.64 2.60 3.08
C TYR A 57 6.54 1.94 4.45
N ALA A 58 7.39 2.35 5.40
CA ALA A 58 7.41 1.77 6.75
C ALA A 58 6.05 1.95 7.45
N GLN A 59 5.43 3.13 7.33
CA GLN A 59 4.13 3.40 7.94
C GLN A 59 3.00 2.65 7.23
N GLY A 60 3.09 2.50 5.89
CA GLY A 60 2.16 1.66 5.15
C GLY A 60 2.20 0.19 5.58
N LEU A 61 3.40 -0.34 5.86
CA LEU A 61 3.54 -1.69 6.43
C LEU A 61 2.95 -1.79 7.84
N VAL A 62 3.20 -0.81 8.71
CA VAL A 62 2.61 -0.80 10.07
C VAL A 62 1.08 -0.83 9.98
N CYS A 63 0.48 -0.01 9.13
CA CYS A 63 -0.96 0.00 8.91
C CYS A 63 -1.48 -1.34 8.35
N LEU A 64 -0.73 -1.99 7.46
CA LEU A 64 -1.07 -3.30 6.90
C LEU A 64 -1.06 -4.39 7.98
N GLU A 65 0.00 -4.46 8.79
CA GLU A 65 0.11 -5.46 9.86
C GLU A 65 -0.97 -5.24 10.93
N ASP A 66 -1.23 -3.99 11.31
CA ASP A 66 -2.31 -3.64 12.22
C ASP A 66 -3.69 -4.06 11.69
N PHE A 67 -3.95 -3.83 10.39
CA PHE A 67 -5.16 -4.32 9.74
C PHE A 67 -5.26 -5.85 9.80
N ILE A 68 -4.19 -6.56 9.46
CA ILE A 68 -4.16 -8.02 9.45
C ILE A 68 -4.46 -8.61 10.83
N ILE A 69 -3.83 -8.07 11.88
CA ILE A 69 -3.94 -8.61 13.23
C ILE A 69 -5.32 -8.29 13.83
N HIS A 70 -5.83 -7.06 13.64
CA HIS A 70 -6.97 -6.58 14.41
C HIS A 70 -8.28 -6.49 13.64
N ARG A 71 -8.25 -6.39 12.30
CA ARG A 71 -9.43 -6.04 11.49
C ARG A 71 -9.73 -7.05 10.37
N LEU A 72 -8.73 -7.71 9.82
CA LEU A 72 -8.90 -8.76 8.82
C LEU A 72 -9.87 -9.87 9.30
N PRO A 73 -9.80 -10.38 10.55
CA PRO A 73 -10.69 -11.46 11.01
C PRO A 73 -12.19 -11.14 10.94
N GLU A 74 -12.56 -9.85 10.84
CA GLU A 74 -13.96 -9.43 10.76
C GLU A 74 -14.27 -8.58 9.50
N PHE A 75 -13.26 -8.35 8.64
CA PHE A 75 -13.33 -7.43 7.49
C PHE A 75 -14.56 -7.63 6.60
N ALA A 76 -14.85 -8.86 6.19
CA ALA A 76 -15.98 -9.18 5.31
C ALA A 76 -17.35 -8.78 5.89
N PHE A 77 -17.47 -8.72 7.22
CA PHE A 77 -18.72 -8.36 7.89
C PHE A 77 -18.86 -6.85 8.07
N PHE A 78 -17.76 -6.16 8.39
CA PHE A 78 -17.78 -4.76 8.82
C PHE A 78 -17.34 -3.75 7.76
N ARG A 79 -16.76 -4.17 6.64
CA ARG A 79 -16.28 -3.26 5.57
C ARG A 79 -17.31 -2.24 5.04
N ASN A 80 -18.61 -2.54 5.15
CA ASN A 80 -19.69 -1.67 4.68
C ASN A 80 -20.37 -0.90 5.82
N ASN A 81 -19.94 -1.08 7.07
CA ASN A 81 -20.48 -0.37 8.21
C ASN A 81 -19.58 0.83 8.56
N ALA A 82 -20.05 2.02 8.21
CA ALA A 82 -19.32 3.27 8.46
C ALA A 82 -19.14 3.59 9.96
N ALA A 83 -19.91 2.98 10.87
CA ALA A 83 -19.75 3.16 12.30
C ALA A 83 -18.72 2.19 12.92
N SER A 84 -18.09 1.34 12.11
CA SER A 84 -17.05 0.42 12.55
C SER A 84 -15.72 0.70 11.87
N GLU A 85 -14.62 0.53 12.59
CA GLU A 85 -13.26 0.53 12.06
C GLU A 85 -12.97 -0.79 11.32
N GLY A 86 -13.82 -1.14 10.34
CA GLY A 86 -13.79 -2.43 9.68
C GLY A 86 -12.96 -2.49 8.40
N THR A 87 -12.27 -1.40 8.02
CA THR A 87 -11.50 -1.33 6.76
C THR A 87 -9.99 -1.41 6.99
N SER A 88 -9.20 -1.55 5.91
CA SER A 88 -7.75 -1.60 6.03
C SER A 88 -7.11 -0.23 6.30
N ASN A 89 -7.80 0.86 5.97
CA ASN A 89 -7.27 2.22 5.97
C ASN A 89 -6.01 2.41 5.10
N LEU A 90 -5.68 1.45 4.22
CA LEU A 90 -4.44 1.47 3.42
C LEU A 90 -4.45 2.44 2.23
N SER A 91 -5.59 3.07 1.92
CA SER A 91 -5.76 3.89 0.72
C SER A 91 -4.73 5.02 0.57
N PRO A 92 -4.26 5.72 1.62
CA PRO A 92 -3.24 6.76 1.45
C PRO A 92 -1.92 6.19 0.94
N TRP A 93 -1.47 5.04 1.48
CA TRP A 93 -0.21 4.43 1.09
C TRP A 93 -0.28 3.73 -0.27
N LEU A 94 -1.44 3.19 -0.64
CA LEU A 94 -1.66 2.62 -1.97
C LEU A 94 -1.72 3.71 -3.04
N HIS A 95 -2.40 4.84 -2.75
CA HIS A 95 -2.58 5.93 -3.71
C HIS A 95 -1.25 6.56 -4.12
N PHE A 96 -0.36 6.83 -3.15
CA PHE A 96 0.95 7.44 -3.41
C PHE A 96 2.06 6.42 -3.73
N GLY A 97 1.73 5.12 -3.84
CA GLY A 97 2.71 4.08 -4.13
C GLY A 97 3.73 3.87 -2.99
N HIS A 98 3.43 4.34 -1.78
CA HIS A 98 4.24 4.05 -0.59
C HIS A 98 4.19 2.57 -0.24
N LEU A 99 3.06 1.89 -0.49
CA LEU A 99 2.90 0.45 -0.33
C LEU A 99 2.44 -0.16 -1.66
N SER A 100 3.10 -1.24 -2.08
CA SER A 100 2.65 -2.00 -3.24
C SER A 100 1.38 -2.80 -2.94
N ALA A 101 0.37 -2.72 -3.81
CA ALA A 101 -0.84 -3.53 -3.70
C ALA A 101 -0.52 -5.05 -3.75
N GLN A 102 0.44 -5.46 -4.57
CA GLN A 102 0.90 -6.85 -4.63
C GLN A 102 1.51 -7.31 -3.31
N ARG A 103 2.34 -6.45 -2.67
CA ARG A 103 2.89 -6.74 -1.32
C ARG A 103 1.77 -6.90 -0.29
N ALA A 104 0.77 -6.02 -0.32
CA ALA A 104 -0.36 -6.10 0.61
C ALA A 104 -1.17 -7.40 0.41
N ILE A 105 -1.45 -7.77 -0.84
CA ILE A 105 -2.17 -9.01 -1.16
C ILE A 105 -1.36 -10.24 -0.73
N LEU A 106 -0.08 -10.34 -1.10
CA LEU A 106 0.79 -11.45 -0.70
C LEU A 106 0.76 -11.67 0.82
N ARG A 107 0.89 -10.57 1.57
CA ARG A 107 0.89 -10.61 3.04
C ARG A 107 -0.46 -11.04 3.62
N VAL A 108 -1.58 -10.62 3.04
CA VAL A 108 -2.92 -11.04 3.47
C VAL A 108 -3.19 -12.50 3.11
N MET A 109 -2.65 -12.99 2.00
CA MET A 109 -2.79 -14.38 1.55
C MET A 109 -2.11 -15.38 2.49
N ASP A 110 -1.10 -14.98 3.26
CA ASP A 110 -0.49 -15.82 4.31
C ASP A 110 -1.53 -16.33 5.34
N PHE A 111 -2.67 -15.64 5.49
CA PHE A 111 -3.74 -15.97 6.43
C PHE A 111 -4.96 -16.59 5.76
N ILE A 112 -4.85 -17.06 4.51
CA ILE A 112 -6.00 -17.64 3.79
C ILE A 112 -6.58 -18.86 4.48
N ASP A 113 -5.75 -19.66 5.16
CA ASP A 113 -6.19 -20.86 5.88
C ASP A 113 -6.99 -20.52 7.15
N GLU A 114 -6.68 -19.37 7.79
CA GLU A 114 -7.32 -18.91 9.03
C GLU A 114 -8.57 -18.07 8.73
N TYR A 115 -8.49 -17.16 7.75
CA TYR A 115 -9.50 -16.14 7.48
C TYR A 115 -9.96 -16.12 6.03
N LYS A 116 -10.10 -17.29 5.39
CA LYS A 116 -10.43 -17.46 3.95
C LYS A 116 -11.45 -16.45 3.41
N LYS A 117 -12.62 -16.36 4.04
CA LYS A 117 -13.70 -15.45 3.62
C LYS A 117 -13.26 -13.98 3.59
N HIS A 118 -12.46 -13.58 4.57
CA HIS A 118 -12.02 -12.20 4.73
C HIS A 118 -10.91 -11.86 3.75
N VAL A 119 -9.99 -12.80 3.54
CA VAL A 119 -8.93 -12.74 2.52
C VAL A 119 -9.56 -12.64 1.12
N ASP A 120 -10.50 -13.52 0.78
CA ASP A 120 -11.19 -13.53 -0.52
C ASP A 120 -11.96 -12.23 -0.82
N VAL A 121 -12.44 -11.53 0.22
CA VAL A 121 -13.15 -10.25 0.08
C VAL A 121 -12.18 -9.07 -0.05
N PHE A 122 -10.98 -9.18 0.53
CA PHE A 122 -9.94 -8.15 0.44
C PHE A 122 -9.26 -8.15 -0.94
N VAL A 123 -8.97 -9.32 -1.50
CA VAL A 123 -8.32 -9.54 -2.81
C VAL A 123 -9.32 -9.38 -3.96
#